data_AF-A0A1H0WIJ3-F1
#
_entry.id   AF-A0A1H0WIJ3-F1
#
_cell.length_a   1.000
_cell.length_b   1.000
_cell.length_c   1.000
_cell.angle_alpha   90.00
_cell.angle_beta   90.00
_cell.angle_gamma   90.00
#
_symmetry.space_group_name_H-M   'P 1'
#
loop_
_entity.id
_entity.type
_entity.pdbx_description
1 polymer ?
#
loop_
_entity_poly.entity_id
_entity_poly.type
_entity_poly.pdbx_seq_one_letter_code
_entity_poly.pdbx_strand_id
1 'polypeptide(L)'
;MSKIEKLCDAYEKFGQAIAAIPDDESKALSRMCVGVREFVSGAREGTPKPTPSQVAAGLEQGWRETPQSIQRVTQEWRTTVSKAWHDATLLAYPEFLTNEQQRLQKVLERGKIRTEAEFYRIRHEVDLLEGRPGAHDELQHMYSLMDVYEKR
;
A
#
# COMPACT_ATOMS: atom_id res chain seq x y z
N MET A 1 -18.41 4.00 10.85
CA MET A 1 -17.44 2.91 10.62
C MET A 1 -16.17 3.20 11.40
N SER A 2 -15.72 2.27 12.24
CA SER A 2 -14.48 2.39 13.02
C SER A 2 -13.24 2.28 12.12
N LYS A 3 -12.07 2.71 12.59
CA LYS A 3 -10.81 2.58 11.84
C LYS A 3 -10.46 1.12 11.52
N ILE A 4 -10.70 0.20 12.46
CA ILE A 4 -10.51 -1.24 12.25
C ILE A 4 -11.41 -1.73 11.12
N GLU A 5 -12.69 -1.35 11.11
CA GLU A 5 -13.63 -1.74 10.05
C GLU A 5 -13.19 -1.17 8.70
N LYS A 6 -12.84 0.12 8.62
CA LYS A 6 -12.34 0.73 7.38
C LYS A 6 -11.10 0.02 6.83
N LEU A 7 -10.16 -0.35 7.69
CA LEU A 7 -8.97 -1.10 7.30
C LEU A 7 -9.34 -2.52 6.82
N CYS A 8 -10.18 -3.25 7.57
CA CYS A 8 -10.63 -4.57 7.14
C CYS A 8 -11.31 -4.51 5.77
N ASP A 9 -12.21 -3.54 5.57
CA ASP A 9 -12.86 -3.29 4.29
C ASP A 9 -11.85 -3.03 3.16
N ALA A 10 -10.80 -2.24 3.40
CA ALA A 10 -9.77 -1.94 2.42
C ALA A 10 -8.98 -3.21 2.03
N TYR A 11 -8.54 -3.99 3.02
CA TYR A 11 -7.86 -5.26 2.81
C TYR A 11 -8.74 -6.24 2.02
N GLU A 12 -10.00 -6.45 2.41
CA GLU A 12 -10.89 -7.39 1.74
C GLU A 12 -11.15 -7.01 0.28
N LYS A 13 -11.46 -5.73 0.03
CA LYS A 13 -11.70 -5.22 -1.34
C LYS A 13 -10.47 -5.38 -2.21
N PHE A 14 -9.29 -5.06 -1.67
CA PHE A 14 -8.03 -5.24 -2.39
C PHE A 14 -7.78 -6.72 -2.69
N GLY A 15 -7.89 -7.58 -1.68
CA GLY A 15 -7.66 -9.02 -1.82
C GLY A 15 -8.59 -9.66 -2.86
N GLN A 16 -9.87 -9.26 -2.87
CA GLN A 16 -10.85 -9.69 -3.88
C GLN A 16 -10.50 -9.19 -5.28
N ALA A 17 -10.08 -7.93 -5.42
CA ALA A 17 -9.77 -7.32 -6.70
C ALA A 17 -8.58 -7.99 -7.42
N ILE A 18 -7.63 -8.54 -6.66
CA ILE A 18 -6.41 -9.17 -7.22
C ILE A 18 -6.48 -10.70 -7.27
N ALA A 19 -7.57 -11.32 -6.78
CA ALA A 19 -7.67 -12.77 -6.63
C ALA A 19 -7.56 -13.55 -7.95
N ALA A 20 -7.99 -12.94 -9.06
CA ALA A 20 -7.99 -13.56 -10.38
C ALA A 20 -6.67 -13.37 -11.15
N ILE A 21 -5.71 -12.61 -10.62
CA ILE A 21 -4.45 -12.34 -11.30
C ILE A 21 -3.61 -13.63 -11.35
N PRO A 22 -3.11 -14.06 -12.52
CA PRO A 22 -2.37 -15.31 -12.68
C PRO A 22 -0.90 -15.18 -12.24
N ASP A 23 -0.66 -14.60 -11.07
CA ASP A 23 0.65 -14.37 -10.47
C ASP A 23 0.65 -14.90 -9.03
N ASP A 24 1.67 -15.68 -8.67
CA ASP A 24 1.66 -16.41 -7.40
C ASP A 24 1.80 -15.49 -6.17
N GLU A 25 2.57 -14.40 -6.31
CA GLU A 25 2.69 -13.36 -5.29
C GLU A 25 1.36 -12.61 -5.12
N SER A 26 0.67 -12.29 -6.22
CA SER A 26 -0.67 -11.67 -6.20
C SER A 26 -1.70 -12.57 -5.52
N LYS A 27 -1.67 -13.89 -5.80
CA LYS A 27 -2.55 -14.87 -5.13
C LYS A 27 -2.23 -15.02 -3.65
N ALA A 28 -0.96 -15.01 -3.28
CA ALA A 28 -0.54 -15.05 -1.88
C ALA A 28 -1.02 -13.80 -1.13
N LEU A 29 -0.85 -12.62 -1.73
CA LEU A 29 -1.31 -11.35 -1.20
C LEU A 29 -2.85 -11.32 -1.07
N SER A 30 -3.56 -11.80 -2.09
CA SER A 30 -5.03 -11.93 -2.06
C SER A 30 -5.51 -12.74 -0.85
N ARG A 31 -4.95 -13.95 -0.66
CA ARG A 31 -5.32 -14.83 0.46
C ARG A 31 -5.07 -14.17 1.81
N MET A 32 -3.92 -13.51 1.97
CA MET A 32 -3.58 -12.78 3.19
C MET A 32 -4.61 -11.69 3.48
N CYS A 33 -4.99 -10.90 2.46
CA CYS A 33 -5.88 -9.77 2.64
C CYS A 33 -7.34 -10.17 2.90
N VAL A 34 -7.84 -11.24 2.26
CA VAL A 34 -9.21 -11.73 2.49
C VAL A 34 -9.39 -12.28 3.92
N GLY A 35 -8.33 -12.85 4.53
CA GLY A 35 -8.37 -13.36 5.91
C GLY A 35 -8.27 -12.32 7.02
N VAL A 36 -8.29 -11.01 6.71
CA VAL A 36 -7.98 -9.95 7.68
C VAL A 36 -8.94 -9.92 8.87
N ARG A 37 -10.25 -10.21 8.69
CA ARG A 37 -11.21 -10.18 9.80
C ARG A 37 -11.00 -11.32 10.78
N GLU A 38 -10.67 -12.50 10.27
CA GLU A 38 -10.31 -13.65 11.10
C GLU A 38 -9.05 -13.35 11.90
N PHE A 39 -8.03 -12.76 11.25
CA PHE A 39 -6.83 -12.28 11.93
C PHE A 39 -7.15 -11.28 13.04
N VAL A 40 -8.01 -10.28 12.78
CA VAL A 40 -8.44 -9.28 13.77
C VAL A 40 -9.20 -9.91 14.93
N SER A 41 -10.06 -10.89 14.65
CA SER A 41 -10.78 -11.63 15.69
C SER A 41 -9.80 -12.38 16.59
N GLY A 42 -8.88 -13.16 15.99
CA GLY A 42 -7.86 -13.90 16.73
C GLY A 42 -6.92 -12.99 17.52
N ALA A 43 -6.51 -11.84 16.97
CA ALA A 43 -5.67 -10.87 17.66
C ALA A 43 -6.33 -10.34 18.94
N ARG A 44 -7.66 -10.17 18.96
CA ARG A 44 -8.41 -9.71 20.14
C ARG A 44 -8.50 -10.73 21.26
N GLU A 45 -8.20 -11.99 20.97
CA GLU A 45 -8.18 -13.11 21.91
C GLU A 45 -6.77 -13.34 22.49
N GLY A 46 -5.75 -12.65 21.95
CA GLY A 46 -4.36 -12.77 22.40
C GLY A 46 -4.14 -12.38 23.87
N THR A 47 -3.05 -12.88 24.46
CA THR A 47 -2.64 -12.55 25.84
C THR A 47 -1.21 -11.98 25.85
N PRO A 48 -0.98 -10.75 26.36
CA PRO A 48 -1.99 -9.83 26.90
C PRO A 48 -2.95 -9.33 25.82
N LYS A 49 -4.20 -9.05 26.22
CA LYS A 49 -5.26 -8.61 25.30
C LYS A 49 -4.91 -7.24 24.71
N PRO A 50 -4.76 -7.10 23.39
CA PRO A 50 -4.46 -5.82 22.80
C PRO A 50 -5.68 -4.90 22.86
N THR A 51 -5.44 -3.61 23.04
CA THR A 51 -6.49 -2.60 22.94
C THR A 51 -6.95 -2.43 21.49
N PRO A 52 -8.17 -1.91 21.24
CA PRO A 52 -8.61 -1.60 19.88
C PRO A 52 -7.67 -0.64 19.14
N SER A 53 -7.01 0.29 19.84
CA SER A 53 -6.05 1.21 19.21
C SER A 53 -4.77 0.50 18.78
N GLN A 54 -4.27 -0.46 19.58
CA GLN A 54 -3.10 -1.27 19.21
C GLN A 54 -3.39 -2.12 17.97
N VAL A 55 -4.56 -2.75 17.90
CA VAL A 55 -4.99 -3.52 16.71
C VAL A 55 -5.10 -2.60 15.48
N ALA A 56 -5.74 -1.44 15.62
CA ALA A 56 -5.86 -0.48 14.53
C ALA A 56 -4.50 0.03 14.02
N ALA A 57 -3.56 0.29 14.93
CA ALA A 57 -2.21 0.73 14.58
C ALA A 57 -1.44 -0.35 13.83
N GLY A 58 -1.51 -1.61 14.27
CA GLY A 58 -0.88 -2.73 13.57
C GLY A 58 -1.45 -2.98 12.18
N LEU A 59 -2.78 -2.95 12.03
CA LEU A 59 -3.43 -3.09 10.72
C LEU A 59 -3.04 -1.97 9.76
N GLU A 60 -3.03 -0.72 10.25
CA GLU A 60 -2.66 0.43 9.44
C GLU A 60 -1.19 0.37 9.03
N GLN A 61 -0.31 -0.09 9.94
CA GLN A 61 1.09 -0.31 9.60
C GLN A 61 1.24 -1.33 8.48
N GLY A 62 0.62 -2.51 8.61
CA GLY A 62 0.64 -3.51 7.55
C GLY A 62 0.05 -2.98 6.24
N TRP A 63 -0.97 -2.12 6.32
CA TRP A 63 -1.59 -1.53 5.13
C TRP A 63 -0.63 -0.58 4.42
N ARG A 64 0.10 0.22 5.20
CA ARG A 64 1.15 1.12 4.70
C ARG A 64 2.33 0.36 4.09
N GLU A 65 2.62 -0.84 4.58
CA GLU A 65 3.69 -1.71 4.07
C GLU A 65 3.22 -2.56 2.86
N THR A 66 1.93 -2.58 2.54
CA THR A 66 1.41 -3.37 1.42
C THR A 66 2.07 -3.02 0.07
N PRO A 67 2.31 -1.74 -0.28
CA PRO A 67 3.05 -1.37 -1.49
C PRO A 67 4.44 -2.02 -1.63
N GLN A 68 5.14 -2.29 -0.52
CA GLN A 68 6.40 -3.05 -0.54
C GLN A 68 6.16 -4.50 -1.00
N SER A 69 5.10 -5.12 -0.51
CA SER A 69 4.72 -6.49 -0.91
C SER A 69 4.32 -6.53 -2.39
N ILE A 70 3.66 -5.49 -2.90
CA ILE A 70 3.30 -5.38 -4.33
C ILE A 70 4.55 -5.41 -5.23
N GLN A 71 5.71 -4.94 -4.78
CA GLN A 71 6.93 -5.00 -5.61
C GLN A 71 7.42 -6.43 -5.89
N ARG A 72 6.96 -7.43 -5.14
CA ARG A 72 7.26 -8.84 -5.42
C ARG A 72 6.44 -9.41 -6.57
N VAL A 73 5.27 -8.83 -6.85
CA VAL A 73 4.41 -9.19 -8.00
C VAL A 73 5.21 -9.04 -9.29
N THR A 74 4.96 -9.91 -10.27
CA THR A 74 5.58 -9.80 -11.61
C THR A 74 5.30 -8.43 -12.23
N GLN A 75 6.30 -7.83 -12.89
CA GLN A 75 6.22 -6.46 -13.43
C GLN A 75 4.97 -6.21 -14.29
N GLU A 76 4.55 -7.19 -15.08
CA GLU A 76 3.32 -7.16 -15.90
C GLU A 76 2.07 -6.78 -15.09
N TRP A 77 1.96 -7.25 -13.84
CA TRP A 77 0.77 -7.10 -13.01
C TRP A 77 0.88 -6.00 -11.96
N ARG A 78 2.08 -5.46 -11.70
CA ARG A 78 2.32 -4.47 -10.63
C ARG A 78 1.42 -3.25 -10.73
N THR A 79 1.28 -2.64 -11.90
CA THR A 79 0.40 -1.49 -12.10
C THR A 79 -1.05 -1.82 -11.77
N THR A 80 -1.54 -3.00 -12.19
CA THR A 80 -2.90 -3.46 -11.90
C THR A 80 -3.11 -3.66 -10.40
N VAL A 81 -2.17 -4.30 -9.72
CA VAL A 81 -2.23 -4.53 -8.27
C VAL A 81 -2.11 -3.21 -7.48
N SER A 82 -1.20 -2.31 -7.87
CA SER A 82 -1.06 -0.98 -7.27
C SER A 82 -2.36 -0.16 -7.40
N LYS A 83 -3.00 -0.18 -8.58
CA LYS A 83 -4.31 0.46 -8.78
C LYS A 83 -5.39 -0.16 -7.90
N ALA A 84 -5.46 -1.49 -7.83
CA ALA A 84 -6.41 -2.18 -6.96
C ALA A 84 -6.25 -1.80 -5.47
N TRP A 85 -5.00 -1.67 -4.99
CA TRP A 85 -4.73 -1.20 -3.63
C TRP A 85 -5.18 0.25 -3.42
N HIS A 86 -4.88 1.13 -4.39
CA HIS A 86 -5.30 2.52 -4.35
C HIS A 86 -6.83 2.65 -4.31
N ASP A 87 -7.53 1.98 -5.22
CA ASP A 87 -8.98 2.02 -5.34
C ASP A 87 -9.68 1.46 -4.11
N ALA A 88 -9.17 0.34 -3.55
CA ALA A 88 -9.68 -0.22 -2.31
C ALA A 88 -9.51 0.75 -1.13
N THR A 89 -8.36 1.43 -1.05
CA THR A 89 -8.12 2.44 -0.02
C THR A 89 -9.02 3.66 -0.21
N LEU A 90 -9.18 4.15 -1.44
CA LEU A 90 -10.03 5.29 -1.76
C LEU A 90 -11.48 5.04 -1.36
N LEU A 91 -11.98 3.83 -1.61
CA LEU A 91 -13.35 3.44 -1.31
C LEU A 91 -13.61 3.22 0.19
N ALA A 92 -12.65 2.64 0.92
CA ALA A 92 -12.86 2.23 2.31
C ALA A 92 -12.27 3.19 3.36
N TYR A 93 -11.13 3.81 3.06
CA TYR A 93 -10.36 4.63 4.00
C TYR A 93 -9.67 5.83 3.32
N PRO A 94 -10.41 6.76 2.68
CA PRO A 94 -9.84 7.83 1.86
C PRO A 94 -8.92 8.78 2.63
N GLU A 95 -9.17 9.01 3.93
CA GLU A 95 -8.29 9.87 4.74
C GLU A 95 -6.87 9.29 4.92
N PHE A 96 -6.68 7.98 4.73
CA PHE A 96 -5.35 7.38 4.67
C PHE A 96 -4.57 7.90 3.48
N LEU A 97 -5.18 7.94 2.29
CA LEU A 97 -4.54 8.47 1.07
C LEU A 97 -4.20 9.95 1.22
N THR A 98 -5.05 10.74 1.88
CA THR A 98 -4.73 12.16 2.17
C THR A 98 -3.45 12.28 3.00
N ASN A 99 -3.30 11.45 4.03
CA ASN A 99 -2.10 11.45 4.87
C ASN A 99 -0.87 10.95 4.12
N GLU A 100 -1.00 9.90 3.31
CA GLU A 100 0.09 9.38 2.49
C GLU A 100 0.52 10.37 1.39
N GLN A 101 -0.41 11.16 0.84
CA GLN A 101 -0.09 12.23 -0.09
C GLN A 101 0.72 13.35 0.57
N GLN A 102 0.35 13.76 1.79
CA GLN A 102 1.13 14.74 2.55
C GLN A 102 2.54 14.22 2.87
N ARG A 103 2.69 12.91 3.13
CA ARG A 103 4.00 12.28 3.33
C ARG A 103 4.81 12.29 2.04
N LEU A 104 4.21 11.90 0.91
CA LEU A 104 4.85 11.92 -0.40
C LEU A 104 5.34 13.34 -0.74
N GLN A 105 4.49 14.34 -0.58
CA GLN A 105 4.83 15.74 -0.85
C GLN A 105 6.07 16.19 -0.06
N LYS A 106 6.18 15.81 1.22
CA LYS A 106 7.37 16.10 2.04
C LYS A 106 8.63 15.42 1.52
N VAL A 107 8.54 14.25 0.89
CA VAL A 107 9.69 13.58 0.27
C VAL A 107 10.10 14.32 -1.00
N LEU A 108 9.13 14.72 -1.83
CA LEU A 108 9.35 15.46 -3.07
C LEU A 108 9.99 16.84 -2.80
N GLU A 109 9.42 17.63 -1.88
CA GLU A 109 9.96 18.93 -1.48
C GLU A 109 11.40 18.83 -0.95
N ARG A 110 11.68 17.73 -0.26
CA ARG A 110 13.00 17.47 0.30
C ARG A 110 14.01 16.99 -0.75
N GLY A 111 13.54 16.50 -1.89
CA GLY A 111 14.38 16.04 -3.00
C GLY A 111 15.28 14.84 -2.68
N LYS A 112 14.98 14.04 -1.66
CA LYS A 112 15.72 12.79 -1.37
C LYS A 112 14.91 11.79 -0.56
N ILE A 113 15.12 10.51 -0.85
CA ILE A 113 14.60 9.36 -0.11
C ILE A 113 15.56 9.03 1.05
N ARG A 114 15.02 8.77 2.24
CA ARG A 114 15.80 8.45 3.46
C ARG A 114 15.52 7.05 3.98
N THR A 115 14.31 6.54 3.75
CA THR A 115 13.90 5.25 4.29
C THR A 115 13.34 4.36 3.20
N GLU A 116 13.35 3.06 3.45
CA GLU A 116 12.78 2.06 2.55
C GLU A 116 11.26 2.27 2.36
N ALA A 117 10.55 2.69 3.41
CA ALA A 117 9.13 3.03 3.32
C ALA A 117 8.86 4.20 2.35
N GLU A 118 9.72 5.22 2.34
CA GLU A 118 9.62 6.33 1.37
C GLU A 118 9.93 5.86 -0.05
N PHE A 119 10.88 4.94 -0.22
CA PHE A 119 11.19 4.32 -1.51
C PHE A 119 9.97 3.58 -2.09
N TYR A 120 9.36 2.67 -1.34
CA TYR A 120 8.19 1.93 -1.83
C TYR A 120 6.97 2.82 -2.04
N ARG A 121 6.83 3.90 -1.26
CA ARG A 121 5.76 4.89 -1.51
C ARG A 121 5.96 5.57 -2.87
N ILE A 122 7.18 6.01 -3.19
CA ILE A 122 7.49 6.61 -4.49
C ILE A 122 7.31 5.60 -5.62
N ARG A 123 7.83 4.37 -5.47
CA ARG A 123 7.69 3.34 -6.50
C ARG A 123 6.23 3.02 -6.78
N HIS A 124 5.39 2.95 -5.76
CA HIS A 124 3.96 2.78 -5.93
C HIS A 124 3.30 3.96 -6.66
N GLU A 125 3.69 5.19 -6.34
CA GLU A 125 3.18 6.37 -7.07
C GLU A 125 3.59 6.34 -8.55
N VAL A 126 4.82 5.91 -8.84
CA VAL A 126 5.29 5.64 -10.20
C VAL A 126 4.41 4.59 -10.87
N ASP A 127 4.12 3.45 -10.22
CA ASP A 127 3.25 2.41 -10.78
C ASP A 127 1.84 2.94 -11.12
N LEU A 128 1.33 3.94 -10.38
CA LEU A 128 0.04 4.59 -10.65
C LEU A 128 0.10 5.60 -11.82
N LEU A 129 1.21 6.34 -11.93
CA LEU A 129 1.42 7.37 -12.94
C LEU A 129 1.89 6.80 -14.29
N GLU A 130 2.55 5.64 -14.29
CA GLU A 130 2.98 4.94 -15.50
C GLU A 130 1.76 4.71 -16.43
N GLY A 131 1.88 5.20 -17.68
CA GLY A 131 0.82 5.14 -18.68
C GLY A 131 -0.20 6.30 -18.66
N ARG A 132 -0.08 7.25 -17.72
CA ARG A 132 -0.91 8.47 -17.72
C ARG A 132 -0.35 9.52 -18.69
N PRO A 133 -1.16 10.04 -19.65
CA PRO A 133 -0.73 11.15 -20.50
C PRO A 133 -0.39 12.40 -19.67
N GLY A 134 0.76 13.00 -19.93
CA GLY A 134 1.19 14.25 -19.28
C GLY A 134 1.91 14.09 -17.93
N ALA A 135 2.14 12.87 -17.45
CA ALA A 135 2.88 12.62 -16.20
C ALA A 135 4.40 12.56 -16.38
N HIS A 136 4.94 12.95 -17.54
CA HIS A 136 6.35 12.72 -17.90
C HIS A 136 7.33 13.38 -16.92
N ASP A 137 7.14 14.67 -16.64
CA ASP A 137 8.03 15.43 -15.76
C ASP A 137 8.00 14.91 -14.32
N GLU A 138 6.81 14.55 -13.84
CA GLU A 138 6.60 13.97 -12.50
C GLU A 138 7.27 12.60 -12.37
N LEU A 139 7.06 11.73 -13.36
CA LEU A 139 7.73 10.42 -13.44
C LEU A 139 9.24 10.57 -13.49
N GLN A 140 9.77 11.46 -14.33
CA GLN A 140 11.21 11.70 -14.43
C GLN A 140 11.80 12.18 -13.09
N HIS A 141 11.10 13.06 -12.38
CA HIS A 141 11.51 13.50 -11.06
C HIS A 141 11.54 12.34 -10.05
N MET A 142 10.49 11.52 -10.01
CA MET A 142 10.40 10.36 -9.11
C MET A 142 11.47 9.31 -9.41
N TYR A 143 11.74 9.00 -10.68
CA TYR A 143 12.83 8.09 -11.06
C TYR A 143 14.20 8.60 -10.61
N SER A 144 14.47 9.90 -10.78
CA SER A 144 15.72 10.51 -10.30
C SER A 144 15.92 10.33 -8.79
N LEU A 145 14.85 10.47 -7.99
CA LEU A 145 14.90 10.24 -6.55
C LEU A 145 15.22 8.78 -6.20
N MET A 146 14.65 7.84 -6.94
CA MET A 146 14.89 6.40 -6.76
C MET A 146 16.33 6.03 -7.15
N ASP A 147 16.80 6.47 -8.32
CA ASP A 147 18.17 6.21 -8.80
C ASP A 147 19.23 6.67 -7.80
N VAL A 148 19.02 7.84 -7.17
CA VAL A 148 19.93 8.38 -6.16
C VAL A 148 19.92 7.53 -4.88
N TYR A 149 18.76 6.98 -4.51
CA TYR A 149 18.62 6.13 -3.33
C TYR A 149 19.26 4.75 -3.53
N GLU A 150 19.08 4.15 -4.70
CA GLU A 150 19.61 2.82 -5.02
C GLU A 150 21.14 2.80 -5.18
N LYS A 151 21.76 3.95 -5.47
CA LYS A 151 23.22 4.11 -5.59
C LYS A 151 23.96 4.35 -4.27
N ARG A 152 23.25 4.44 -3.14
CA ARG A 152 23.83 4.63 -1.81
C ARG A 152 24.32 3.33 -1.19
#